data_AF-A0A662ANQ7-F1
#
_entry.id   AF-A0A662ANQ7-F1
#
_cell.length_a   1.000
_cell.length_b   1.000
_cell.length_c   1.000
_cell.angle_alpha   90.00
_cell.angle_beta   90.00
_cell.angle_gamma   90.00
#
_symmetry.space_group_name_H-M   'P 1'
#
loop_
_entity.id
_entity.type
_entity.pdbx_description
1 polymer ?
#
loop_
_entity_poly.entity_id
_entity_poly.type
_entity_poly.pdbx_seq_one_letter_code
_entity_poly.pdbx_strand_id
1 'polypeptide(L)'
;MALISIMSVFNGLEDLVGSLYNAFTPELKISPKNGKYIDINNFPQDKIKGISGLAYYTEVLEDMALLKYDAYPKGSAARQYVAQLKGVSPNYDQMTGVDTMMIDGDFILKNDFGYYAILGSGVAARLQIRLMDFESPINIYFPNAESDMATNPLNAFNIEAISPIGVFSIQQEIDDNVIIVPIGFARKLMNKKNVATSIELGLGKEADLNKTQSQVQDVLGNNYIVKNRMQQNEMMYKVMKSEKWSSFLILGFILLIAIFNVVGSTTVLIIEKRKDIQSLSYLGAETKLIRRIFLFEGMLISLFGAISGLILGLALILLQKYFGIVPMSGGFAVDAFPVAIKLTDFLAIFGLVLFIGFGASLYPIRKIDKLLDK
;
A
#
# COMPACT_ATOMS: atom_id res chain seq x y z
N MET A 1 0.87 23.09 -11.67
CA MET A 1 0.47 21.88 -12.42
C MET A 1 1.33 20.68 -12.04
N ALA A 2 2.59 20.55 -12.52
CA ALA A 2 3.41 19.34 -12.34
C ALA A 2 3.53 18.84 -10.88
N LEU A 3 3.86 19.73 -9.93
CA LEU A 3 3.92 19.42 -8.49
C LEU A 3 2.63 18.79 -7.96
N ILE A 4 1.48 19.35 -8.35
CA ILE A 4 0.16 18.91 -7.89
C ILE A 4 -0.18 17.55 -8.52
N SER A 5 0.11 17.37 -9.81
CA SER A 5 -0.12 16.11 -10.51
C SER A 5 0.70 14.97 -9.88
N ILE A 6 1.98 15.20 -9.62
CA ILE A 6 2.87 14.21 -9.01
C ILE A 6 2.40 13.86 -7.60
N MET A 7 2.13 14.86 -6.75
CA MET A 7 1.63 14.61 -5.39
C MET A 7 0.28 13.86 -5.40
N SER A 8 -0.61 14.19 -6.33
CA SER A 8 -1.92 13.53 -6.44
C SER A 8 -1.81 12.06 -6.85
N VAL A 9 -0.91 11.73 -7.79
CA VAL A 9 -0.61 10.34 -8.18
C VAL A 9 0.00 9.59 -7.00
N PHE A 10 0.96 10.18 -6.29
CA PHE A 10 1.57 9.52 -5.12
C PHE A 10 0.57 9.26 -3.99
N ASN A 11 -0.31 10.22 -3.72
CA ASN A 11 -1.38 10.02 -2.76
C ASN A 11 -2.31 8.88 -3.18
N GLY A 12 -2.74 8.87 -4.45
CA GLY A 12 -3.61 7.81 -4.96
C GLY A 12 -2.95 6.44 -4.90
N LEU A 13 -1.67 6.36 -5.25
CA LEU A 13 -0.89 5.12 -5.16
C LEU A 13 -0.71 4.66 -3.71
N GLU A 14 -0.41 5.58 -2.79
CA GLU A 14 -0.28 5.25 -1.36
C GLU A 14 -1.61 4.77 -0.77
N ASP A 15 -2.73 5.40 -1.14
CA ASP A 15 -4.06 5.00 -0.69
C ASP A 15 -4.43 3.61 -1.26
N LEU A 16 -4.13 3.33 -2.54
CA LEU A 16 -4.36 2.03 -3.18
C LEU A 16 -3.48 0.93 -2.59
N VAL A 17 -2.17 1.16 -2.51
CA VAL A 17 -1.23 0.19 -1.93
C VAL A 17 -1.59 -0.06 -0.46
N GLY A 18 -1.93 0.99 0.28
CA GLY A 18 -2.42 0.88 1.65
C GLY A 18 -3.65 -0.01 1.77
N SER A 19 -4.68 0.21 0.96
CA SER A 19 -5.92 -0.57 1.03
C SER A 19 -5.70 -2.05 0.67
N LEU A 20 -4.91 -2.34 -0.37
CA LEU A 20 -4.61 -3.71 -0.80
C LEU A 20 -3.81 -4.48 0.26
N TYR A 21 -2.76 -3.89 0.81
CA TYR A 21 -1.97 -4.55 1.85
C TYR A 21 -2.73 -4.71 3.16
N ASN A 22 -3.60 -3.75 3.51
CA ASN A 22 -4.45 -3.83 4.70
C ASN A 22 -5.46 -4.98 4.62
N ALA A 23 -5.86 -5.40 3.42
CA ALA A 23 -6.81 -6.49 3.21
C ALA A 23 -6.24 -7.89 3.52
N PHE A 24 -4.91 -8.05 3.59
CA PHE A 24 -4.27 -9.34 3.90
C PHE A 24 -3.30 -9.28 5.09
N THR A 25 -2.81 -8.09 5.43
CA THR A 25 -1.88 -7.90 6.55
C THR A 25 -2.66 -7.50 7.80
N PRO A 26 -2.61 -8.28 8.89
CA PRO A 26 -3.25 -7.92 10.15
C PRO A 26 -2.56 -6.72 10.79
N GLU A 27 -3.29 -6.01 11.66
CA GLU A 27 -2.75 -4.81 12.32
C GLU A 27 -1.58 -5.12 13.22
N LEU A 28 -1.69 -6.20 14.01
CA LEU A 28 -0.57 -6.81 14.73
C LEU A 28 -0.50 -8.30 14.40
N LYS A 29 0.71 -8.79 14.13
CA LYS A 29 1.02 -10.21 13.97
C LYS A 29 1.99 -10.62 15.08
N ILE A 30 1.60 -11.64 15.83
CA ILE A 30 2.41 -12.28 16.86
C ILE A 30 2.99 -13.55 16.26
N SER A 31 4.31 -13.66 16.26
CA SER A 31 5.03 -14.87 15.85
C SER A 31 6.00 -15.32 16.95
N PRO A 32 6.31 -16.62 17.05
CA PRO A 32 7.31 -17.08 18.01
C PRO A 32 8.69 -16.50 17.64
N LYS A 33 9.50 -16.15 18.63
CA LYS A 33 10.88 -15.71 18.40
C LYS A 33 11.78 -16.86 17.97
N ASN A 34 11.55 -18.05 18.54
CA ASN A 34 12.27 -19.28 18.26
C ASN A 34 11.28 -20.38 17.87
N GLY A 35 11.62 -21.16 16.84
CA GLY A 35 10.75 -22.21 16.32
C GLY A 35 9.67 -21.68 15.36
N LYS A 36 8.86 -22.60 14.83
CA LYS A 36 7.84 -22.30 13.81
C LYS A 36 6.43 -22.12 14.37
N TYR A 37 6.14 -22.73 15.52
CA TYR A 37 4.80 -22.87 16.05
C TYR A 37 4.64 -22.24 17.43
N ILE A 38 3.46 -21.69 17.68
CA ILE A 38 2.92 -21.28 18.96
C ILE A 38 2.02 -22.41 19.44
N ASP A 39 2.29 -22.93 20.64
CA ASP A 39 1.37 -23.82 21.34
C ASP A 39 0.25 -22.99 21.98
N ILE A 40 -0.97 -23.17 21.48
CA ILE A 40 -2.15 -22.40 21.89
C ILE A 40 -2.56 -22.75 23.32
N ASN A 41 -2.30 -23.96 23.80
CA ASN A 41 -2.66 -24.35 25.18
C ASN A 41 -1.85 -23.57 26.22
N ASN A 42 -0.61 -23.21 25.88
CA ASN A 42 0.31 -22.48 26.75
C ASN A 42 0.35 -20.97 26.44
N PHE A 43 -0.37 -20.53 25.41
CA PHE A 43 -0.42 -19.13 25.02
C PHE A 43 -1.40 -18.35 25.92
N PRO A 44 -1.05 -17.15 26.43
CA PRO A 44 -1.89 -16.38 27.35
C PRO A 44 -3.07 -15.69 26.63
N GLN A 45 -3.93 -16.47 25.97
CA GLN A 45 -5.01 -15.99 25.11
C GLN A 45 -5.97 -15.05 25.83
N ASP A 46 -6.37 -15.37 27.06
CA ASP A 46 -7.32 -14.56 27.85
C ASP A 46 -6.74 -13.19 28.21
N LYS A 47 -5.43 -13.12 28.48
CA LYS A 47 -4.77 -11.84 28.77
C LYS A 47 -4.72 -10.96 27.53
N ILE A 48 -4.45 -11.54 26.36
CA ILE A 48 -4.43 -10.80 25.09
C ILE A 48 -5.83 -10.32 24.72
N LYS A 49 -6.84 -11.20 24.81
CA LYS A 49 -8.25 -10.83 24.56
C LYS A 49 -8.77 -9.76 25.53
N GLY A 50 -8.20 -9.66 26.73
CA GLY A 50 -8.54 -8.63 27.72
C GLY A 50 -7.91 -7.26 27.49
N ILE A 51 -7.03 -7.08 26.49
CA ILE A 51 -6.42 -5.79 26.19
C ILE A 51 -7.46 -4.85 25.57
N SER A 52 -7.64 -3.69 26.20
CA SER A 52 -8.55 -2.66 25.69
C SER A 52 -8.12 -2.18 24.31
N GLY A 53 -9.07 -2.14 23.37
CA GLY A 53 -8.82 -1.74 21.98
C GLY A 53 -8.63 -2.90 21.00
N LEU A 54 -8.57 -4.16 21.47
CA LEU A 54 -8.59 -5.32 20.58
C LEU A 54 -10.02 -5.63 20.11
N ALA A 55 -10.23 -5.73 18.80
CA ALA A 55 -11.52 -6.08 18.20
C ALA A 55 -11.56 -7.53 17.72
N TYR A 56 -10.46 -8.02 17.15
CA TYR A 56 -10.39 -9.35 16.54
C TYR A 56 -9.16 -10.11 16.99
N TYR A 57 -9.34 -11.42 17.15
CA TYR A 57 -8.29 -12.39 17.47
C TYR A 57 -8.45 -13.59 16.55
N THR A 58 -7.43 -13.86 15.74
CA THR A 58 -7.44 -14.96 14.78
C THR A 58 -6.18 -15.79 14.91
N GLU A 59 -6.34 -17.11 15.08
CA GLU A 59 -5.24 -18.06 14.97
C GLU A 59 -5.00 -18.36 13.49
N VAL A 60 -3.73 -18.39 13.10
CA VAL A 60 -3.30 -18.65 11.74
C VAL A 60 -2.22 -19.74 11.72
N LEU A 61 -2.36 -20.70 10.81
CA LEU A 61 -1.42 -21.78 10.57
C LEU A 61 -1.01 -21.78 9.09
N GLU A 62 0.23 -21.38 8.81
CA GLU A 62 0.77 -21.15 7.46
C GLU A 62 1.89 -22.13 7.14
N ASP A 63 1.83 -22.78 5.98
CA ASP A 63 2.95 -23.58 5.45
C ASP A 63 2.87 -23.77 3.94
N MET A 64 3.96 -24.21 3.31
CA MET A 64 3.97 -24.55 1.89
C MET A 64 3.43 -25.96 1.68
N ALA A 65 2.50 -26.13 0.74
CA ALA A 65 1.92 -27.41 0.37
C ALA A 65 1.82 -27.56 -1.15
N LEU A 66 1.85 -28.81 -1.62
CA LEU A 66 1.63 -29.13 -3.02
C LEU A 66 0.13 -29.34 -3.25
N LEU A 67 -0.46 -28.50 -4.08
CA LEU A 67 -1.85 -28.62 -4.54
C LEU A 67 -1.89 -29.47 -5.79
N LYS A 68 -2.83 -30.41 -5.86
CA LYS A 68 -3.11 -31.20 -7.05
C LYS A 68 -4.60 -31.13 -7.38
N TYR A 69 -4.91 -30.76 -8.61
CA TYR A 69 -6.28 -30.69 -9.12
C TYR A 69 -6.44 -31.62 -10.33
N ASP A 70 -7.35 -32.58 -10.19
CA ASP A 70 -7.68 -33.58 -11.21
C ASP A 70 -9.05 -33.25 -11.80
N ALA A 71 -9.09 -32.32 -12.76
CA ALA A 71 -10.32 -31.77 -13.34
C ALA A 71 -11.16 -32.82 -14.09
N TYR A 72 -12.49 -32.71 -14.01
CA TYR A 72 -13.42 -33.52 -14.80
C TYR A 72 -13.50 -33.04 -16.28
N PRO A 73 -13.61 -33.96 -17.29
CA PRO A 73 -13.64 -35.42 -17.17
C PRO A 73 -12.27 -36.03 -16.85
N LYS A 74 -12.29 -37.10 -16.04
CA LYS A 74 -11.09 -37.86 -15.64
C LYS A 74 -10.34 -38.36 -16.89
N GLY A 75 -9.13 -37.85 -17.11
CA GLY A 75 -8.32 -38.10 -18.31
C GLY A 75 -7.46 -36.91 -18.74
N SER A 76 -7.78 -35.71 -18.26
CA SER A 76 -6.88 -34.54 -18.36
C SER A 76 -5.65 -34.72 -17.47
N ALA A 77 -4.51 -34.16 -17.87
CA ALA A 77 -3.30 -34.18 -17.05
C ALA A 77 -3.54 -33.50 -15.70
N ALA A 78 -3.22 -34.19 -14.62
CA ALA A 78 -3.24 -33.66 -13.26
C ALA A 78 -2.43 -32.37 -13.19
N ARG A 79 -3.04 -31.29 -12.71
CA ARG A 79 -2.35 -30.01 -12.53
C ARG A 79 -1.84 -29.91 -11.12
N GLN A 80 -0.60 -29.49 -10.99
CA GLN A 80 0.09 -29.40 -9.72
C GLN A 80 0.67 -28.01 -9.53
N TYR A 81 0.56 -27.49 -8.32
CA TYR A 81 1.09 -26.18 -8.00
C TYR A 81 1.46 -26.09 -6.52
N VAL A 82 2.62 -25.51 -6.21
CA VAL A 82 3.03 -25.29 -4.82
C VAL A 82 2.51 -23.94 -4.38
N ALA A 83 1.77 -23.91 -3.29
CA ALA A 83 1.21 -22.70 -2.71
C ALA A 83 1.36 -22.70 -1.19
N GLN A 84 1.36 -21.50 -0.61
CA GLN A 84 1.20 -21.28 0.81
C GLN A 84 -0.25 -21.57 1.22
N LEU A 85 -0.43 -22.63 2.00
CA LEU A 85 -1.65 -22.94 2.69
C LEU A 85 -1.78 -22.04 3.92
N LYS A 86 -2.77 -21.16 3.93
CA LYS A 86 -3.09 -20.28 5.07
C LYS A 86 -4.37 -20.77 5.75
N GLY A 87 -4.20 -21.51 6.85
CA GLY A 87 -5.28 -21.95 7.72
C GLY A 87 -5.72 -20.85 8.67
N VAL A 88 -6.98 -20.40 8.59
CA VAL A 88 -7.49 -19.27 9.38
C VAL A 88 -8.73 -19.62 10.22
N SER A 89 -8.97 -18.82 11.26
CA SER A 89 -10.16 -18.97 12.11
C SER A 89 -11.45 -18.46 11.41
N PRO A 90 -12.66 -18.88 11.83
CA PRO A 90 -13.91 -18.56 11.12
C PRO A 90 -14.30 -17.09 10.99
N ASN A 91 -13.61 -16.16 11.67
CA ASN A 91 -13.90 -14.71 11.64
C ASN A 91 -12.81 -13.91 10.91
N TYR A 92 -12.03 -14.56 10.04
CA TYR A 92 -10.91 -13.95 9.35
C TYR A 92 -11.35 -12.84 8.37
N ASP A 93 -12.47 -13.03 7.70
CA ASP A 93 -13.18 -12.05 6.86
C ASP A 93 -13.65 -10.80 7.63
N GLN A 94 -14.01 -10.94 8.90
CA GLN A 94 -14.40 -9.76 9.70
C GLN A 94 -13.19 -8.92 10.09
N MET A 95 -12.04 -9.58 10.25
CA MET A 95 -10.76 -8.93 10.55
C MET A 95 -10.09 -8.37 9.29
N THR A 96 -10.33 -8.97 8.14
CA THR A 96 -9.65 -8.68 6.87
C THR A 96 -10.67 -8.42 5.77
N GLY A 97 -10.52 -7.37 4.96
CA GLY A 97 -11.47 -7.07 3.87
C GLY A 97 -11.40 -8.01 2.67
N VAL A 98 -10.99 -9.27 2.86
CA VAL A 98 -10.78 -10.26 1.78
C VAL A 98 -12.09 -10.63 1.08
N ASP A 99 -13.21 -10.62 1.81
CA ASP A 99 -14.56 -10.84 1.29
C ASP A 99 -14.95 -9.80 0.24
N THR A 100 -14.49 -8.55 0.39
CA THR A 100 -14.70 -7.47 -0.59
C THR A 100 -13.81 -7.56 -1.83
N MET A 101 -12.83 -8.47 -1.82
CA MET A 101 -11.84 -8.67 -2.89
C MET A 101 -12.07 -9.97 -3.68
N MET A 102 -13.25 -10.56 -3.53
CA MET A 102 -13.67 -11.75 -4.27
C MET A 102 -13.96 -11.41 -5.73
N ILE A 103 -13.40 -12.18 -6.66
CA ILE A 103 -13.67 -12.04 -8.10
C ILE A 103 -14.68 -13.07 -8.61
N ASP A 104 -14.80 -14.21 -7.93
CA ASP A 104 -15.72 -15.28 -8.25
C ASP A 104 -16.04 -16.11 -7.00
N GLY A 105 -17.29 -16.53 -6.83
CA GLY A 105 -17.79 -17.24 -5.65
C GLY A 105 -17.88 -16.41 -4.36
N ASP A 106 -18.18 -17.08 -3.25
CA ASP A 106 -18.38 -16.46 -1.92
C ASP A 106 -17.25 -16.81 -0.95
N PHE A 107 -16.98 -15.91 0.02
CA PHE A 107 -16.05 -16.20 1.10
C PHE A 107 -16.70 -17.11 2.15
N ILE A 108 -16.63 -18.43 1.93
CA ILE A 108 -17.14 -19.45 2.85
C ILE A 108 -16.05 -20.48 3.10
N LEU A 109 -15.58 -20.58 4.34
CA LEU A 109 -14.56 -21.55 4.73
C LEU A 109 -15.14 -22.83 5.33
N LYS A 110 -16.32 -22.75 5.95
CA LYS A 110 -16.99 -23.89 6.58
C LYS A 110 -18.51 -23.71 6.54
N ASN A 111 -19.23 -24.79 6.26
CA ASN A 111 -20.67 -24.90 6.50
C ASN A 111 -20.99 -26.31 7.06
N ASP A 112 -22.27 -26.68 7.08
CA ASP A 112 -22.74 -27.99 7.55
C ASP A 112 -22.25 -29.18 6.69
N PHE A 113 -21.89 -28.94 5.43
CA PHE A 113 -21.42 -29.94 4.47
C PHE A 113 -19.90 -30.16 4.51
N GLY A 114 -19.13 -29.25 5.10
CA GLY A 114 -17.69 -29.44 5.29
C GLY A 114 -16.84 -28.18 5.23
N TYR A 115 -15.56 -28.39 4.91
CA TYR A 115 -14.56 -27.35 4.73
C TYR A 115 -14.39 -27.00 3.25
N TYR A 116 -14.17 -25.71 2.98
CA TYR A 116 -13.95 -25.19 1.64
C TYR A 116 -12.67 -24.36 1.60
N ALA A 117 -12.12 -24.26 0.39
CA ALA A 117 -10.96 -23.45 0.11
C ALA A 117 -11.33 -22.22 -0.71
N ILE A 118 -10.59 -21.15 -0.47
CA ILE A 118 -10.64 -19.92 -1.24
C ILE A 118 -9.25 -19.67 -1.80
N LEU A 119 -9.15 -19.46 -3.11
CA LEU A 119 -7.88 -19.43 -3.83
C LEU A 119 -7.53 -18.01 -4.24
N GLY A 120 -6.24 -17.68 -4.25
CA GLY A 120 -5.78 -16.53 -5.02
C GLY A 120 -6.01 -16.74 -6.52
N SER A 121 -6.31 -15.67 -7.24
CA SER A 121 -6.60 -15.71 -8.69
C SER A 121 -5.49 -16.36 -9.52
N GLY A 122 -4.23 -16.13 -9.15
CA GLY A 122 -3.06 -16.77 -9.78
C GLY A 122 -2.98 -18.28 -9.49
N VAL A 123 -3.22 -18.71 -8.25
CA VAL A 123 -3.31 -20.14 -7.89
C VAL A 123 -4.44 -20.82 -8.67
N ALA A 124 -5.62 -20.20 -8.70
CA ALA A 124 -6.79 -20.71 -9.42
C ALA A 124 -6.52 -20.81 -10.92
N ALA A 125 -5.86 -19.81 -11.52
CA ALA A 125 -5.49 -19.79 -12.93
C ALA A 125 -4.46 -20.89 -13.28
N ARG A 126 -3.44 -21.11 -12.44
CA ARG A 126 -2.40 -22.14 -12.68
C ARG A 126 -2.96 -23.56 -12.58
N LEU A 127 -3.84 -23.80 -11.61
CA LEU A 127 -4.57 -25.06 -11.49
C LEU A 127 -5.75 -25.14 -12.48
N GLN A 128 -6.07 -24.04 -13.18
CA GLN A 128 -7.28 -23.82 -13.99
C GLN A 128 -8.52 -24.43 -13.34
N ILE A 129 -8.75 -24.01 -12.09
CA ILE A 129 -9.86 -24.43 -11.25
C ILE A 129 -11.17 -24.05 -11.92
N ARG A 130 -12.13 -24.95 -11.83
CA ARG A 130 -13.52 -24.67 -12.13
C ARG A 130 -14.26 -24.62 -10.80
N LEU A 131 -14.75 -23.44 -10.43
CA LEU A 131 -15.62 -23.33 -9.26
C LEU A 131 -16.90 -24.14 -9.49
N MET A 132 -17.53 -24.57 -8.40
CA MET A 132 -18.75 -25.39 -8.41
C MET A 132 -18.62 -26.78 -9.05
N ASP A 133 -17.38 -27.23 -9.35
CA ASP A 133 -17.08 -28.63 -9.68
C ASP A 133 -16.98 -29.45 -8.38
N PHE A 134 -18.14 -29.84 -7.84
CA PHE A 134 -18.21 -30.61 -6.59
C PHE A 134 -17.68 -32.05 -6.73
N GLU A 135 -17.45 -32.53 -7.97
CA GLU A 135 -16.90 -33.86 -8.22
C GLU A 135 -15.37 -33.90 -8.14
N SER A 136 -14.73 -32.73 -8.23
CA SER A 136 -13.26 -32.61 -8.32
C SER A 136 -12.71 -31.75 -7.17
N PRO A 137 -12.43 -32.32 -5.98
CA PRO A 137 -11.75 -31.56 -4.93
C PRO A 137 -10.26 -31.33 -5.27
N ILE A 138 -9.66 -30.33 -4.64
CA ILE A 138 -8.22 -30.13 -4.64
C ILE A 138 -7.61 -31.05 -3.58
N ASN A 139 -6.68 -31.91 -3.99
CA ASN A 139 -5.89 -32.72 -3.07
C ASN A 139 -4.67 -31.91 -2.64
N ILE A 140 -4.51 -31.71 -1.34
CA ILE A 140 -3.40 -30.96 -0.75
C ILE A 140 -2.45 -31.95 -0.11
N TYR A 141 -1.20 -31.94 -0.56
CA TYR A 141 -0.13 -32.81 -0.10
C TYR A 141 0.80 -32.01 0.82
N PHE A 142 0.95 -32.49 2.05
CA PHE A 142 1.85 -31.92 3.03
C PHE A 142 2.89 -32.96 3.48
N PRO A 143 4.20 -32.65 3.50
CA PRO A 143 5.22 -33.60 3.93
C PRO A 143 4.99 -34.08 5.37
N ASN A 144 4.94 -35.40 5.56
CA ASN A 144 4.84 -35.98 6.88
C ASN A 144 6.24 -36.21 7.46
N ALA A 145 6.73 -35.25 8.24
CA ALA A 145 8.06 -35.31 8.86
C ALA A 145 8.23 -36.46 9.87
N GLU A 146 7.14 -37.04 10.36
CA GLU A 146 7.14 -38.14 11.33
C GLU A 146 7.00 -39.52 10.66
N SER A 147 6.90 -39.56 9.32
CA SER A 147 6.76 -40.81 8.57
C SER A 147 8.10 -41.54 8.41
N ASP A 148 8.10 -42.84 8.69
CA ASP A 148 9.23 -43.71 8.39
C ASP A 148 9.21 -44.09 6.89
N MET A 149 9.86 -43.26 6.09
CA MET A 149 9.93 -43.43 4.62
C MET A 149 10.67 -44.70 4.19
N ALA A 150 11.44 -45.34 5.09
CA ALA A 150 12.16 -46.56 4.79
C ALA A 150 11.24 -47.78 4.68
N THR A 151 10.10 -47.77 5.38
CA THR A 151 9.17 -48.91 5.45
C THR A 151 7.94 -48.74 4.58
N ASN A 152 7.47 -47.50 4.35
CA ASN A 152 6.34 -47.24 3.46
C ASN A 152 6.41 -45.84 2.81
N PRO A 153 6.93 -45.73 1.57
CA PRO A 153 7.01 -44.47 0.84
C PRO A 153 5.65 -43.79 0.57
N LEU A 154 4.54 -44.53 0.63
CA LEU A 154 3.19 -43.98 0.41
C LEU A 154 2.71 -43.10 1.58
N ASN A 155 3.33 -43.21 2.76
CA ASN A 155 3.01 -42.39 3.94
C ASN A 155 3.87 -41.12 4.04
N ALA A 156 4.70 -40.83 3.04
CA ALA A 156 5.58 -39.66 3.03
C ALA A 156 4.82 -38.32 3.05
N PHE A 157 3.54 -38.34 2.68
CA PHE A 157 2.69 -37.15 2.64
C PHE A 157 1.37 -37.42 3.35
N ASN A 158 0.93 -36.44 4.14
CA ASN A 158 -0.48 -36.34 4.52
C ASN A 158 -1.24 -35.71 3.36
N ILE A 159 -2.36 -36.31 3.00
CA ILE A 159 -3.19 -35.87 1.88
C ILE A 159 -4.58 -35.59 2.40
N GLU A 160 -5.08 -34.38 2.17
CA GLU A 160 -6.46 -34.02 2.47
C GLU A 160 -7.09 -33.35 1.25
N ALA A 161 -8.36 -33.66 1.01
CA ALA A 161 -9.14 -33.12 -0.10
C ALA A 161 -10.00 -31.94 0.39
N ILE A 162 -10.06 -30.86 -0.39
CA ILE A 162 -10.89 -29.69 -0.10
C ILE A 162 -11.50 -29.12 -1.38
N SER A 163 -12.77 -28.73 -1.31
CA SER A 163 -13.47 -28.16 -2.46
C SER A 163 -13.22 -26.64 -2.56
N PRO A 164 -12.81 -26.12 -3.72
CA PRO A 164 -12.71 -24.68 -3.93
C PRO A 164 -14.09 -24.07 -4.18
N ILE A 165 -14.43 -23.00 -3.46
CA ILE A 165 -15.74 -22.33 -3.61
C ILE A 165 -15.65 -20.85 -3.99
N GLY A 166 -14.45 -20.27 -3.92
CA GLY A 166 -14.25 -18.87 -4.29
C GLY A 166 -12.82 -18.56 -4.69
N VAL A 167 -12.67 -17.44 -5.39
CA VAL A 167 -11.40 -16.88 -5.84
C VAL A 167 -11.34 -15.41 -5.46
N PHE A 168 -10.26 -15.00 -4.81
CA PHE A 168 -9.98 -13.59 -4.50
C PHE A 168 -8.88 -13.03 -5.42
N SER A 169 -8.84 -11.71 -5.57
CA SER A 169 -7.70 -11.01 -6.16
C SER A 169 -7.38 -9.76 -5.36
N ILE A 170 -6.18 -9.72 -4.78
CA ILE A 170 -5.69 -8.61 -3.95
C ILE A 170 -4.46 -8.02 -4.61
N GLN A 171 -3.42 -8.83 -4.78
CA GLN A 171 -2.15 -8.44 -5.36
C GLN A 171 -1.44 -9.67 -5.86
N GLN A 172 -0.78 -9.55 -7.01
CA GLN A 172 -0.14 -10.67 -7.70
C GLN A 172 0.70 -11.59 -6.79
N GLU A 173 1.51 -11.06 -5.87
CA GLU A 173 2.33 -11.89 -4.96
C GLU A 173 1.49 -12.78 -4.03
N ILE A 174 0.35 -12.28 -3.55
CA ILE A 174 -0.58 -13.04 -2.72
C ILE A 174 -1.40 -13.98 -3.61
N ASP A 175 -1.92 -13.46 -4.71
CA ASP A 175 -2.80 -14.17 -5.64
C ASP A 175 -2.13 -15.38 -6.28
N ASP A 176 -0.83 -15.28 -6.56
CA ASP A 176 -0.03 -16.36 -7.14
C ASP A 176 0.38 -17.43 -6.13
N ASN A 177 0.32 -17.15 -4.83
CA ASN A 177 0.96 -18.00 -3.82
C ASN A 177 0.03 -18.49 -2.71
N VAL A 178 -1.15 -17.89 -2.50
CA VAL A 178 -1.95 -18.18 -1.30
C VAL A 178 -3.23 -18.94 -1.60
N ILE A 179 -3.52 -19.93 -0.76
CA ILE A 179 -4.82 -20.59 -0.62
C ILE A 179 -5.27 -20.49 0.84
N ILE A 180 -6.50 -20.00 1.06
CA ILE A 180 -7.10 -19.84 2.39
C ILE A 180 -7.99 -21.05 2.68
N VAL A 181 -7.80 -21.65 3.85
CA VAL A 181 -8.58 -22.80 4.32
C VAL A 181 -8.95 -22.62 5.80
N PRO A 182 -9.92 -23.37 6.35
CA PRO A 182 -10.13 -23.44 7.80
C PRO A 182 -8.89 -23.90 8.54
N ILE A 183 -8.57 -23.27 9.67
CA ILE A 183 -7.46 -23.71 10.52
C ILE A 183 -7.64 -25.16 11.01
N GLY A 184 -8.87 -25.62 11.18
CA GLY A 184 -9.16 -27.02 11.52
C GLY A 184 -8.72 -28.00 10.42
N PHE A 185 -8.89 -27.63 9.15
CA PHE A 185 -8.39 -28.40 8.01
C PHE A 185 -6.85 -28.41 7.97
N ALA A 186 -6.22 -27.23 8.11
CA ALA A 186 -4.76 -27.12 8.12
C ALA A 186 -4.12 -27.94 9.25
N ARG A 187 -4.68 -27.89 10.45
CA ARG A 187 -4.25 -28.69 11.61
C ARG A 187 -4.33 -30.19 11.35
N LYS A 188 -5.41 -30.64 10.69
CA LYS A 188 -5.61 -32.05 10.31
C LYS A 188 -4.55 -32.48 9.28
N LEU A 189 -4.40 -31.71 8.20
CA LEU A 189 -3.42 -31.99 7.14
C LEU A 189 -1.98 -32.05 7.67
N MET A 190 -1.60 -31.10 8.52
CA MET A 190 -0.24 -31.02 9.08
C MET A 190 -0.02 -31.99 10.26
N ASN A 191 -1.05 -32.74 10.67
CA ASN A 191 -1.06 -33.58 11.86
C ASN A 191 -0.59 -32.85 13.14
N LYS A 192 -1.01 -31.59 13.31
CA LYS A 192 -0.69 -30.78 14.50
C LYS A 192 -1.96 -30.31 15.19
N LYS A 193 -2.07 -30.60 16.49
CA LYS A 193 -3.20 -30.17 17.33
C LYS A 193 -2.81 -28.95 18.15
N ASN A 194 -3.73 -27.99 18.31
CA ASN A 194 -3.59 -26.81 19.16
C ASN A 194 -2.31 -25.98 18.90
N VAL A 195 -1.87 -25.91 17.64
CA VAL A 195 -0.78 -25.02 17.23
C VAL A 195 -1.26 -23.97 16.25
N ALA A 196 -0.52 -22.86 16.20
CA ALA A 196 -0.61 -21.82 15.17
C ALA A 196 0.81 -21.40 14.78
N THR A 197 1.04 -20.90 13.57
CA THR A 197 2.32 -20.24 13.22
C THR A 197 2.33 -18.80 13.67
N SER A 198 1.16 -18.18 13.70
CA SER A 198 0.99 -16.81 14.17
C SER A 198 -0.39 -16.58 14.74
N ILE A 199 -0.48 -15.55 15.58
CA ILE A 199 -1.74 -15.00 16.04
C ILE A 199 -1.86 -13.60 15.45
N GLU A 200 -2.96 -13.38 14.75
CA GLU A 200 -3.26 -12.14 14.06
C GLU A 200 -4.33 -11.38 14.85
N LEU A 201 -4.09 -10.09 15.04
CA LEU A 201 -4.91 -9.21 15.87
C LEU A 201 -5.40 -8.03 15.03
N GLY A 202 -6.69 -7.72 15.16
CA GLY A 202 -7.31 -6.51 14.63
C GLY A 202 -7.73 -5.60 15.78
N LEU A 203 -7.47 -4.30 15.66
CA LEU A 203 -7.82 -3.30 16.66
C LEU A 203 -9.13 -2.61 16.31
N GLY A 204 -9.76 -2.00 17.32
CA GLY A 204 -10.92 -1.12 17.14
C GLY A 204 -10.54 0.21 16.51
N LYS A 205 -11.50 0.89 15.89
CA LYS A 205 -11.28 2.15 15.14
C LYS A 205 -10.61 3.29 15.94
N GLU A 206 -10.78 3.29 17.27
CA GLU A 206 -10.22 4.33 18.15
C GLU A 206 -8.97 3.86 18.93
N ALA A 207 -8.49 2.64 18.68
CA ALA A 207 -7.35 2.10 19.41
C ALA A 207 -6.02 2.67 18.89
N ASP A 208 -5.12 2.98 19.82
CA ASP A 208 -3.75 3.36 19.48
C ASP A 208 -2.92 2.10 19.18
N LEU A 209 -2.47 1.98 17.94
CA LEU A 209 -1.68 0.84 17.45
C LEU A 209 -0.39 0.64 18.24
N ASN A 210 0.36 1.72 18.51
CA ASN A 210 1.67 1.64 19.16
C ASN A 210 1.52 1.30 20.64
N LYS A 211 0.51 1.88 21.30
CA LYS A 211 0.18 1.58 22.70
C LYS A 211 -0.25 0.13 22.85
N THR A 212 -1.16 -0.34 21.98
CA THR A 212 -1.66 -1.71 21.99
C THR A 212 -0.54 -2.70 21.68
N GLN A 213 0.31 -2.41 20.69
CA GLN A 213 1.48 -3.24 20.38
C GLN A 213 2.40 -3.40 21.59
N SER A 214 2.71 -2.31 22.29
CA SER A 214 3.57 -2.34 23.48
C SER A 214 2.94 -3.17 24.59
N GLN A 215 1.64 -2.98 24.86
CA GLN A 215 0.91 -3.78 25.85
C GLN A 215 0.89 -5.27 25.51
N VAL A 216 0.68 -5.63 24.24
CA VAL A 216 0.73 -7.02 23.78
C VAL A 216 2.14 -7.59 23.97
N GLN A 217 3.19 -6.85 23.61
CA GLN A 217 4.57 -7.27 23.79
C GLN A 217 4.94 -7.46 25.27
N ASP A 218 4.46 -6.58 26.16
CA ASP A 218 4.69 -6.66 27.60
C ASP A 218 4.04 -7.92 28.21
N VAL A 219 2.83 -8.27 27.77
CA VAL A 219 2.12 -9.48 28.23
C VAL A 219 2.82 -10.77 27.76
N LEU A 220 3.37 -10.76 26.54
CA LEU A 220 4.00 -11.93 25.93
C LEU A 220 5.48 -12.10 26.31
N GLY A 221 6.13 -11.03 26.76
CA GLY A 221 7.55 -11.01 27.07
C GLY A 221 8.43 -11.26 25.84
N ASN A 222 9.67 -11.71 26.05
CA ASN A 222 10.69 -11.83 25.01
C ASN A 222 10.62 -13.11 24.15
N ASN A 223 9.64 -13.99 24.41
CA ASN A 223 9.50 -15.26 23.69
C ASN A 223 8.79 -15.10 22.34
N TYR A 224 8.12 -13.96 22.13
CA TYR A 224 7.35 -13.65 20.94
C TYR A 224 7.77 -12.32 20.34
N ILE A 225 7.55 -12.19 19.04
CA ILE A 225 7.77 -10.97 18.28
C ILE A 225 6.39 -10.46 17.87
N VAL A 226 6.06 -9.23 18.29
CA VAL A 226 4.84 -8.55 17.90
C VAL A 226 5.19 -7.50 16.84
N LYS A 227 4.75 -7.73 15.60
CA LYS A 227 4.98 -6.80 14.48
C LYS A 227 3.70 -6.11 14.06
N ASN A 228 3.74 -4.80 13.91
CA ASN A 228 2.68 -4.06 13.23
C ASN A 228 2.78 -4.17 11.70
N ARG A 229 1.76 -3.72 10.95
CA ARG A 229 1.72 -3.76 9.47
C ARG A 229 2.99 -3.22 8.80
N MET A 230 3.49 -2.08 9.27
CA MET A 230 4.70 -1.47 8.71
C MET A 230 5.94 -2.34 8.92
N GLN A 231 6.05 -3.00 10.07
CA GLN A 231 7.15 -3.90 10.40
C GLN A 231 7.04 -5.27 9.72
N GLN A 232 5.83 -5.72 9.40
CA GLN A 232 5.59 -6.94 8.62
C GLN A 232 6.07 -6.73 7.17
N ASN A 233 5.77 -5.57 6.59
CA ASN A 233 6.08 -5.23 5.18
C ASN A 233 7.21 -4.19 5.07
N GLU A 234 8.29 -4.35 5.86
CA GLU A 234 9.35 -3.36 5.99
C GLU A 234 10.04 -3.03 4.65
N MET A 235 10.27 -4.04 3.80
CA MET A 235 10.87 -3.85 2.47
C MET A 235 9.98 -2.95 1.61
N MET A 236 8.68 -3.23 1.54
CA MET A 236 7.72 -2.45 0.76
C MET A 236 7.66 -1.01 1.27
N TYR A 237 7.60 -0.82 2.58
CA TYR A 237 7.61 0.52 3.17
C TYR A 237 8.92 1.28 2.89
N LYS A 238 10.07 0.59 2.93
CA LYS A 238 11.37 1.16 2.56
C LYS A 238 11.41 1.58 1.09
N VAL A 239 10.87 0.76 0.18
CA VAL A 239 10.76 1.08 -1.24
C VAL A 239 9.85 2.30 -1.44
N MET A 240 8.65 2.32 -0.85
CA MET A 240 7.74 3.48 -0.92
C MET A 240 8.40 4.76 -0.38
N LYS A 241 9.13 4.67 0.73
CA LYS A 241 9.86 5.81 1.30
C LYS A 241 11.00 6.28 0.39
N SER A 242 11.71 5.35 -0.24
CA SER A 242 12.76 5.67 -1.22
C SER A 242 12.18 6.34 -2.46
N GLU A 243 11.05 5.86 -2.97
CA GLU A 243 10.32 6.46 -4.10
C GLU A 243 9.86 7.89 -3.79
N LYS A 244 9.32 8.12 -2.58
CA LYS A 244 8.99 9.48 -2.10
C LYS A 244 10.21 10.39 -2.10
N TRP A 245 11.37 9.89 -1.68
CA TRP A 245 12.63 10.65 -1.69
C TRP A 245 13.13 10.97 -3.10
N SER A 246 13.11 9.98 -4.01
CA SER A 246 13.50 10.17 -5.42
C SER A 246 12.63 11.24 -6.09
N SER A 247 11.32 11.15 -5.89
CA SER A 247 10.36 12.12 -6.42
C SER A 247 10.53 13.51 -5.82
N PHE A 248 10.79 13.60 -4.51
CA PHE A 248 11.12 14.87 -3.86
C PHE A 248 12.36 15.54 -4.50
N LEU A 249 13.41 14.77 -4.81
CA LEU A 249 14.60 15.30 -5.48
C LEU A 249 14.29 15.82 -6.89
N ILE A 250 13.56 15.05 -7.70
CA ILE A 250 13.15 15.48 -9.06
C ILE A 250 12.31 16.75 -8.99
N LEU A 251 11.33 16.80 -8.08
CA LEU A 251 10.51 17.99 -7.85
C LEU A 251 11.36 19.19 -7.42
N GLY A 252 12.36 18.97 -6.57
CA GLY A 252 13.34 19.99 -6.17
C GLY A 252 14.11 20.56 -7.35
N PHE A 253 14.57 19.72 -8.29
CA PHE A 253 15.25 20.18 -9.50
C PHE A 253 14.34 20.98 -10.43
N ILE A 254 13.10 20.50 -10.66
CA ILE A 254 12.11 21.22 -11.46
C ILE A 254 11.85 22.60 -10.87
N LEU A 255 11.70 22.67 -9.54
CA LEU A 255 11.46 23.91 -8.81
C LEU A 255 12.66 24.85 -8.90
N LEU A 256 13.89 24.34 -8.80
CA LEU A 256 15.11 25.11 -8.94
C LEU A 256 15.24 25.73 -10.34
N ILE A 257 14.93 24.98 -11.39
CA ILE A 257 14.87 25.50 -12.77
C ILE A 257 13.82 26.61 -12.88
N ALA A 258 12.65 26.41 -12.27
CA ALA A 258 11.58 27.42 -12.28
C ALA A 258 12.02 28.72 -11.59
N ILE A 259 12.74 28.63 -10.46
CA ILE A 259 13.28 29.80 -9.75
C ILE A 259 14.24 30.58 -10.65
N PHE A 260 15.18 29.90 -11.31
CA PHE A 260 16.11 30.57 -12.21
C PHE A 260 15.41 31.25 -13.38
N ASN A 261 14.34 30.64 -13.91
CA ASN A 261 13.54 31.25 -14.95
C ASN A 261 12.85 32.54 -14.47
N VAL A 262 12.22 32.49 -13.28
CA VAL A 262 11.58 33.68 -12.68
C VAL A 262 12.61 34.78 -12.41
N VAL A 263 13.75 34.46 -11.81
CA VAL A 263 14.84 35.42 -11.55
C VAL A 263 15.36 36.01 -12.86
N GLY A 264 15.59 35.18 -13.88
CA GLY A 264 16.08 35.60 -15.19
C GLY A 264 15.09 36.54 -15.89
N SER A 265 13.82 36.14 -15.99
CA SER A 265 12.77 36.92 -16.62
C SER A 265 12.55 38.28 -15.93
N THR A 266 12.46 38.29 -14.59
CA THR A 266 12.32 39.54 -13.82
C THR A 266 13.55 40.44 -13.92
N THR A 267 14.76 39.87 -14.00
CA THR A 267 15.99 40.64 -14.23
C THR A 267 15.99 41.30 -15.61
N VAL A 268 15.64 40.56 -16.67
CA VAL A 268 15.56 41.11 -18.04
C VAL A 268 14.52 42.23 -18.10
N LEU A 269 13.36 42.04 -17.48
CA LEU A 269 12.30 43.06 -17.41
C LEU A 269 12.80 44.37 -16.75
N ILE A 270 13.54 44.27 -15.63
CA ILE A 270 14.13 45.44 -14.96
C ILE A 270 15.12 46.15 -15.88
N ILE A 271 15.94 45.40 -16.63
CA ILE A 271 16.93 45.95 -17.56
C ILE A 271 16.22 46.67 -18.72
N GLU A 272 15.20 46.07 -19.32
CA GLU A 272 14.39 46.68 -20.39
C GLU A 272 13.72 47.98 -19.92
N LYS A 273 13.25 48.00 -18.66
CA LYS A 273 12.59 49.15 -18.04
C LYS A 273 13.54 50.17 -17.43
N ARG A 274 14.86 50.06 -17.63
CA ARG A 274 15.86 50.97 -17.04
C ARG A 274 15.60 52.44 -17.35
N LYS A 275 15.23 52.80 -18.59
CA LYS A 275 14.94 54.20 -18.97
C LYS A 275 13.69 54.75 -18.27
N ASP A 276 12.67 53.92 -18.12
CA ASP A 276 11.43 54.26 -17.42
C ASP A 276 11.70 54.46 -15.92
N ILE A 277 12.52 53.59 -15.33
CA ILE A 277 12.99 53.69 -13.93
C ILE A 277 13.75 55.00 -13.71
N GLN A 278 14.67 55.38 -14.60
CA GLN A 278 15.43 56.64 -14.51
C GLN A 278 14.50 57.85 -14.63
N SER A 279 13.53 57.82 -15.55
CA SER A 279 12.54 58.89 -15.70
C SER A 279 11.72 59.07 -14.42
N LEU A 280 11.28 57.98 -13.78
CA LEU A 280 10.58 58.03 -12.49
C LEU A 280 11.46 58.62 -11.39
N SER A 281 12.74 58.24 -11.36
CA SER A 281 13.70 58.76 -10.38
C SER A 281 13.91 60.27 -10.55
N TYR A 282 13.98 60.77 -11.78
CA TYR A 282 14.09 62.22 -12.06
C TYR A 282 12.83 63.00 -11.70
N LEU A 283 11.66 62.36 -11.70
CA LEU A 283 10.41 62.93 -11.20
C LEU A 283 10.30 62.91 -9.65
N GLY A 284 11.33 62.42 -8.95
CA GLY A 284 11.38 62.39 -7.49
C GLY A 284 10.91 61.08 -6.84
N ALA A 285 10.75 59.99 -7.61
CA ALA A 285 10.40 58.70 -7.03
C ALA A 285 11.56 58.13 -6.20
N GLU A 286 11.28 57.80 -4.93
CA GLU A 286 12.26 57.11 -4.09
C GLU A 286 12.56 55.69 -4.61
N THR A 287 13.80 55.23 -4.45
CA THR A 287 14.21 53.85 -4.79
C THR A 287 13.34 52.79 -4.10
N LYS A 288 12.79 53.10 -2.92
CA LYS A 288 11.83 52.23 -2.21
C LYS A 288 10.53 52.03 -2.98
N LEU A 289 10.01 53.07 -3.62
CA LEU A 289 8.79 53.00 -4.45
C LEU A 289 9.05 52.11 -5.67
N ILE A 290 10.17 52.31 -6.36
CA ILE A 290 10.58 51.52 -7.52
C ILE A 290 10.72 50.04 -7.15
N ARG A 291 11.40 49.74 -6.04
CA ARG A 291 11.52 48.37 -5.50
C ARG A 291 10.16 47.74 -5.20
N ARG A 292 9.20 48.51 -4.66
CA ARG A 292 7.86 48.03 -4.32
C ARG A 292 7.06 47.66 -5.57
N ILE A 293 7.19 48.44 -6.65
CA ILE A 293 6.53 48.16 -7.95
C ILE A 293 7.00 46.80 -8.48
N PHE A 294 8.31 46.60 -8.61
CA PHE A 294 8.84 45.32 -9.14
C PHE A 294 8.60 44.13 -8.20
N LEU A 295 8.52 44.36 -6.89
CA LEU A 295 8.18 43.32 -5.92
C LEU A 295 6.71 42.89 -6.10
N PHE A 296 5.81 43.85 -6.26
CA PHE A 296 4.40 43.60 -6.50
C PHE A 296 4.19 42.88 -7.84
N GLU A 297 4.91 43.28 -8.88
CA GLU A 297 4.89 42.61 -10.18
C GLU A 297 5.32 41.14 -10.08
N GLY A 298 6.45 40.87 -9.44
CA GLY A 298 6.93 39.50 -9.21
C GLY A 298 5.93 38.65 -8.41
N MET A 299 5.25 39.26 -7.44
CA MET A 299 4.19 38.61 -6.66
C MET A 299 2.95 38.32 -7.51
N LEU A 300 2.54 39.25 -8.39
CA LEU A 300 1.43 39.04 -9.33
C LEU A 300 1.73 37.91 -10.31
N ILE A 301 2.92 37.90 -10.93
CA ILE A 301 3.34 36.81 -11.84
C ILE A 301 3.27 35.46 -11.12
N SER A 302 3.78 35.41 -9.89
CA SER A 302 3.77 34.19 -9.07
C SER A 302 2.34 33.76 -8.71
N LEU A 303 1.47 34.71 -8.39
CA LEU A 303 0.07 34.46 -8.06
C LEU A 303 -0.71 33.93 -9.27
N PHE A 304 -0.57 34.58 -10.44
CA PHE A 304 -1.20 34.12 -11.68
C PHE A 304 -0.68 32.74 -12.09
N GLY A 305 0.63 32.50 -12.01
CA GLY A 305 1.23 31.19 -12.26
C GLY A 305 0.74 30.11 -11.30
N ALA A 306 0.59 30.42 -10.01
CA ALA A 306 0.06 29.50 -9.01
C ALA A 306 -1.42 29.17 -9.27
N ILE A 307 -2.27 30.18 -9.50
CA ILE A 307 -3.71 29.98 -9.75
C ILE A 307 -3.93 29.21 -11.04
N SER A 308 -3.33 29.64 -12.15
CA SER A 308 -3.44 28.93 -13.44
C SER A 308 -2.89 27.50 -13.34
N GLY A 309 -1.77 27.33 -12.65
CA GLY A 309 -1.15 26.03 -12.42
C GLY A 309 -1.99 25.10 -11.54
N LEU A 310 -2.75 25.62 -10.58
CA LEU A 310 -3.70 24.88 -9.75
C LEU A 310 -4.92 24.46 -10.57
N ILE A 311 -5.50 25.38 -11.35
CA ILE A 311 -6.65 25.10 -12.20
C ILE A 311 -6.32 24.03 -13.23
N LEU A 312 -5.21 24.18 -13.95
CA LEU A 312 -4.76 23.20 -14.95
C LEU A 312 -4.41 21.86 -14.30
N GLY A 313 -3.76 21.87 -13.13
CA GLY A 313 -3.45 20.65 -12.38
C GLY A 313 -4.69 19.90 -11.95
N LEU A 314 -5.68 20.62 -11.40
CA LEU A 314 -6.96 20.05 -10.99
C LEU A 314 -7.73 19.47 -12.19
N ALA A 315 -7.78 20.21 -13.31
CA ALA A 315 -8.42 19.74 -14.52
C ALA A 315 -7.81 18.42 -15.01
N LEU A 316 -6.48 18.32 -15.05
CA LEU A 316 -5.78 17.08 -15.42
C LEU A 316 -6.08 15.92 -14.47
N ILE A 317 -6.09 16.17 -13.15
CA ILE A 317 -6.36 15.13 -12.16
C ILE A 317 -7.81 14.63 -12.28
N LEU A 318 -8.77 15.53 -12.48
CA LEU A 318 -10.17 15.15 -12.70
C LEU A 318 -10.31 14.35 -14.00
N LEU A 319 -9.62 14.75 -15.06
CA LEU A 319 -9.65 14.03 -16.33
C LEU A 319 -9.08 12.61 -16.18
N GLN A 320 -7.97 12.45 -15.47
CA GLN A 320 -7.44 11.12 -15.13
C GLN A 320 -8.41 10.32 -14.25
N LYS A 321 -9.03 10.95 -13.25
CA LYS A 321 -9.96 10.28 -12.33
C LYS A 321 -11.22 9.74 -13.01
N TYR A 322 -11.78 10.48 -13.98
CA TYR A 322 -13.02 10.10 -14.66
C TYR A 322 -12.81 9.30 -15.94
N PHE A 323 -11.75 9.60 -16.70
CA PHE A 323 -11.51 8.95 -18.00
C PHE A 323 -10.41 7.88 -17.97
N GLY A 324 -9.63 7.80 -16.88
CA GLY A 324 -8.60 6.76 -16.72
C GLY A 324 -7.57 6.75 -17.87
N ILE A 325 -7.17 7.92 -18.38
CA ILE A 325 -6.36 8.05 -19.60
C ILE A 325 -5.07 7.24 -19.52
N VAL A 326 -4.41 7.28 -18.36
CA VAL A 326 -3.18 6.52 -18.11
C VAL A 326 -3.58 5.18 -17.48
N PRO A 327 -3.55 4.08 -18.26
CA PRO A 327 -3.86 2.76 -17.74
C PRO A 327 -2.76 2.32 -16.77
N MET A 328 -3.15 1.54 -15.76
CA MET A 328 -2.20 0.91 -14.86
C MET A 328 -1.88 -0.50 -15.38
N SER A 329 -0.60 -0.79 -15.58
CA SER A 329 -0.13 -2.13 -15.91
C SER A 329 0.72 -2.67 -14.75
N GLY A 330 0.51 -3.93 -14.37
CA GLY A 330 1.34 -4.56 -13.32
C GLY A 330 0.61 -5.41 -12.27
N GLY A 331 -0.50 -6.06 -12.60
CA GLY A 331 -1.11 -7.06 -11.70
C GLY A 331 -1.86 -6.49 -10.48
N PHE A 332 -2.25 -5.22 -10.53
CA PHE A 332 -3.18 -4.61 -9.58
C PHE A 332 -4.60 -4.68 -10.13
N ALA A 333 -5.61 -4.82 -9.25
CA ALA A 333 -7.03 -4.96 -9.62
C ALA A 333 -7.70 -3.66 -10.15
N VAL A 334 -6.92 -2.65 -10.54
CA VAL A 334 -7.43 -1.32 -10.97
C VAL A 334 -6.92 -1.01 -12.38
N ASP A 335 -7.83 -0.59 -13.26
CA ASP A 335 -7.54 -0.39 -14.68
C ASP A 335 -6.72 0.88 -14.99
N ALA A 336 -6.74 1.88 -14.09
CA ALA A 336 -6.09 3.18 -14.30
C ALA A 336 -5.24 3.59 -13.10
N PHE A 337 -4.19 4.39 -13.35
CA PHE A 337 -3.33 4.89 -12.27
C PHE A 337 -4.15 5.73 -11.29
N PRO A 338 -4.12 5.39 -9.99
CA PRO A 338 -4.94 6.05 -8.99
C PRO A 338 -4.44 7.48 -8.72
N VAL A 339 -5.38 8.42 -8.60
CA VAL A 339 -5.11 9.81 -8.23
C VAL A 339 -6.01 10.23 -7.08
N ALA A 340 -5.42 10.84 -6.06
CA ALA A 340 -6.15 11.36 -4.91
C ALA A 340 -5.96 12.87 -4.78
N ILE A 341 -7.06 13.59 -4.56
CA ILE A 341 -7.06 15.04 -4.40
C ILE A 341 -7.06 15.34 -2.90
N LYS A 342 -5.94 15.82 -2.37
CA LYS A 342 -5.82 16.29 -0.99
C LYS A 342 -5.74 17.81 -0.96
N LEU A 343 -6.71 18.46 -0.31
CA LEU A 343 -6.78 19.92 -0.23
C LEU A 343 -5.54 20.53 0.44
N THR A 344 -4.97 19.81 1.41
CA THR A 344 -3.72 20.17 2.10
C THR A 344 -2.57 20.37 1.13
N ASP A 345 -2.47 19.53 0.11
CA ASP A 345 -1.36 19.57 -0.85
C ASP A 345 -1.51 20.76 -1.80
N PHE A 346 -2.75 21.07 -2.19
CA PHE A 346 -3.06 22.25 -2.99
C PHE A 346 -2.68 23.53 -2.24
N LEU A 347 -3.06 23.64 -0.97
CA LEU A 347 -2.72 24.79 -0.12
C LEU A 347 -1.21 24.89 0.14
N ALA A 348 -0.55 23.75 0.41
CA ALA A 348 0.89 23.71 0.64
C ALA A 348 1.68 24.12 -0.61
N ILE A 349 1.31 23.61 -1.79
CA ILE A 349 1.95 23.96 -3.06
C ILE A 349 1.68 25.42 -3.41
N PHE A 350 0.47 25.92 -3.20
CA PHE A 350 0.14 27.34 -3.40
C PHE A 350 1.03 28.25 -2.54
N GLY A 351 1.12 27.95 -1.23
CA GLY A 351 1.98 28.68 -0.30
C GLY A 351 3.46 28.60 -0.68
N LEU A 352 3.94 27.42 -1.06
CA LEU A 352 5.32 27.19 -1.49
C LEU A 352 5.67 28.01 -2.74
N VAL A 353 4.81 28.01 -3.76
CA VAL A 353 5.02 28.77 -5.00
C VAL A 353 5.03 30.27 -4.72
N LEU A 354 4.12 30.77 -3.88
CA LEU A 354 4.12 32.19 -3.48
C LEU A 354 5.38 32.57 -2.70
N PHE A 355 5.78 31.74 -1.74
CA PHE A 355 6.98 31.97 -0.94
C PHE A 355 8.24 32.03 -1.82
N ILE A 356 8.35 31.09 -2.75
CA ILE A 356 9.48 31.00 -3.67
C ILE A 356 9.46 32.13 -4.69
N GLY A 357 8.29 32.46 -5.24
CA GLY A 357 8.13 33.57 -6.18
C GLY A 357 8.48 34.91 -5.54
N PHE A 358 8.08 35.13 -4.29
CA PHE A 358 8.49 36.27 -3.49
C PHE A 358 10.00 36.27 -3.23
N GLY A 359 10.59 35.13 -2.85
CA GLY A 359 12.04 35.01 -2.66
C GLY A 359 12.84 35.30 -3.95
N ALA A 360 12.36 34.80 -5.08
CA ALA A 360 12.96 34.99 -6.39
C ALA A 360 12.93 36.46 -6.83
N SER A 361 11.82 37.17 -6.59
CA SER A 361 11.70 38.58 -6.96
C SER A 361 12.59 39.51 -6.12
N LEU A 362 12.91 39.14 -4.87
CA LEU A 362 13.79 39.94 -4.01
C LEU A 362 15.22 40.07 -4.55
N TYR A 363 15.74 39.03 -5.24
CA TYR A 363 17.14 39.02 -5.69
C TYR A 363 17.44 40.08 -6.77
N PRO A 364 16.70 40.18 -7.89
CA PRO A 364 16.87 41.25 -8.88
C PRO A 364 16.66 42.64 -8.29
N ILE A 365 15.67 42.78 -7.40
CA ILE A 365 15.25 44.08 -6.85
C ILE A 365 16.35 44.73 -6.00
N ARG A 366 17.09 43.93 -5.23
CA ARG A 366 18.25 44.43 -4.45
C ARG A 366 19.38 44.94 -5.34
N LYS A 367 19.46 44.50 -6.60
CA LYS A 367 20.48 44.97 -7.56
C LYS A 367 20.09 46.24 -8.31
N ILE A 368 18.86 46.75 -8.14
CA ILE A 368 18.39 47.98 -8.80
C ILE A 368 19.25 49.20 -8.42
N ASP A 369 19.74 49.29 -7.18
CA ASP A 369 20.57 50.43 -6.73
C ASP A 369 21.83 50.58 -7.58
N LYS A 370 22.49 49.46 -7.93
CA LYS A 370 23.68 49.46 -8.79
C LYS A 370 23.39 49.89 -10.24
N LEU A 371 22.13 49.83 -10.67
CA LEU A 371 21.72 50.25 -12.02
C LEU A 371 21.35 51.74 -12.07
N LEU A 372 21.05 52.35 -10.92
CA LEU A 372 20.69 53.76 -10.75
C LEU A 372 21.91 54.65 -10.48
N ASP A 373 22.98 54.10 -9.87
CA ASP A 373 24.24 54.82 -9.60
C ASP A 373 25.14 55.03 -10.86
N LYS A 374 24.64 54.73 -12.06
CA LYS A 374 25.31 54.93 -13.37
C LYS A 374 24.37 55.57 -14.37
#